data_AF-A0A4P7JAG2-F1
#
_entry.id   AF-A0A4P7JAG2-F1
#
_cell.length_a   1.000
_cell.length_b   1.000
_cell.length_c   1.000
_cell.angle_alpha   90.00
_cell.angle_beta   90.00
_cell.angle_gamma   90.00
#
_symmetry.space_group_name_H-M   'P 1'
#
loop_
_entity.id
_entity.type
_entity.pdbx_description
1 polymer ?
#
loop_
_entity_poly.entity_id
_entity_poly.type
_entity_poly.pdbx_seq_one_letter_code
_entity_poly.pdbx_strand_id
1 'polypeptide(L)'
;MSVSNKKAKDRIINALGDLYRVERHSTGMSSAQESAVKDAISALEAEYMAILTASGPASYLKVTDEFKNAKSELDTIVAERTAIANSFVTAAKILGSITQVLKLF
;
A
#
# COMPACT_ATOMS: atom_id res chain seq x y z
N MET A 1 -0.39 7.63 6.25
CA MET A 1 0.54 7.32 7.35
C MET A 1 1.99 7.38 6.85
N SER A 2 2.62 8.56 6.72
CA SER A 2 3.99 8.67 6.16
C SER A 2 5.07 9.04 7.19
N VAL A 3 4.78 8.88 8.48
CA VAL A 3 5.66 9.28 9.59
C VAL A 3 6.54 8.12 10.09
N SER A 4 6.27 6.85 9.73
CA SER A 4 6.99 5.68 10.28
C SER A 4 8.28 5.33 9.53
N ASN A 5 8.29 5.30 8.19
CA ASN A 5 9.44 4.75 7.44
C ASN A 5 10.65 5.69 7.40
N LYS A 6 10.43 7.01 7.36
CA LYS A 6 11.53 7.99 7.42
C LYS A 6 12.25 7.94 8.77
N LYS A 7 11.50 7.92 9.87
CA LYS A 7 12.07 7.80 11.22
C LYS A 7 12.78 6.46 11.45
N ALA A 8 12.25 5.36 10.91
CA ALA A 8 12.91 4.06 10.96
C ALA A 8 14.24 4.08 10.20
N LYS A 9 14.26 4.65 8.99
CA LYS A 9 15.47 4.80 8.18
C LYS A 9 16.56 5.60 8.91
N ASP A 10 16.20 6.76 9.46
CA ASP A 10 17.15 7.64 10.14
C ASP A 10 17.76 6.95 11.39
N ARG A 11 16.96 6.15 12.11
CA ARG A 11 17.45 5.34 13.25
C ARG A 11 18.43 4.25 12.82
N ILE A 12 18.15 3.55 11.73
CA ILE A 12 19.03 2.49 11.21
C ILE A 12 20.35 3.07 10.73
N ILE A 13 20.33 4.21 10.03
CA ILE A 13 21.54 4.91 9.58
C ILE A 13 22.43 5.31 10.77
N ASN A 14 21.83 5.86 11.84
CA ASN A 14 22.58 6.24 13.03
C ASN A 14 23.18 5.00 13.73
N ALA A 15 22.41 3.93 13.89
CA ALA A 15 22.88 2.69 14.50
C ALA A 15 24.02 2.03 13.70
N LEU A 16 23.93 2.03 12.37
CA LEU A 16 25.03 1.57 11.50
C LEU A 16 26.28 2.43 11.68
N GLY A 17 26.13 3.75 11.74
CA GLY A 17 27.24 4.68 11.99
C GLY A 17 27.97 4.38 13.30
N ASP A 18 27.22 4.14 14.37
CA ASP A 18 27.77 3.77 15.68
C ASP A 18 28.48 2.41 15.65
N LEU A 19 27.89 1.41 14.98
CA LEU A 19 28.48 0.07 14.88
C LEU A 19 29.76 0.05 14.04
N TYR A 20 29.80 0.72 12.89
CA TYR A 20 31.05 0.84 12.12
C TYR A 20 32.14 1.60 12.88
N ARG A 21 31.75 2.57 13.71
CA ARG A 21 32.70 3.27 14.57
C ARG A 21 33.29 2.33 15.62
N VAL A 22 32.47 1.48 16.23
CA VAL A 22 32.92 0.44 17.16
C VAL A 22 33.82 -0.58 16.43
N GLU A 23 33.40 -1.08 15.27
CA GLU A 23 34.18 -2.03 14.48
C GLU A 23 35.57 -1.49 14.10
N ARG A 24 35.67 -0.22 13.72
CA ARG A 24 36.92 0.39 13.22
C ARG A 24 37.85 0.92 14.32
N HIS A 25 37.31 1.30 15.47
CA HIS A 25 38.07 2.04 16.49
C HIS A 25 38.10 1.37 17.86
N SER A 26 37.41 0.25 18.05
CA SER A 26 37.49 -0.49 19.30
C SER A 26 38.77 -1.35 19.33
N THR A 27 39.73 -0.92 20.13
CA THR A 27 40.93 -1.71 20.41
C THR A 27 40.68 -2.65 21.58
N GLY A 28 40.79 -3.96 21.36
CA GLY A 28 40.66 -4.98 22.42
C GLY A 28 39.33 -5.74 22.46
N MET A 29 38.59 -5.79 21.35
CA MET A 29 37.47 -6.71 21.23
C MET A 29 37.96 -8.16 21.19
N SER A 30 37.25 -9.05 21.87
CA SER A 30 37.41 -10.49 21.68
C SER A 30 36.84 -10.90 20.32
N SER A 31 37.31 -12.02 19.78
CA SER A 31 36.82 -12.54 18.49
C SER A 31 35.30 -12.77 18.47
N ALA A 32 34.70 -13.13 19.61
CA ALA A 32 33.26 -13.27 19.75
C ALA A 32 32.52 -11.92 19.64
N GLN A 33 33.09 -10.86 20.21
CA GLN A 33 32.53 -9.51 20.10
C GLN A 33 32.68 -8.95 18.68
N GLU A 34 33.79 -9.24 18.00
CA GLU A 34 33.98 -8.85 16.59
C GLU A 34 32.96 -9.52 15.68
N SER A 35 32.72 -10.82 15.88
CA SER A 35 31.68 -11.54 15.15
C SER A 35 30.30 -10.93 15.41
N ALA A 36 29.95 -10.69 16.67
CA ALA A 36 28.66 -10.13 17.04
C ALA A 36 28.42 -8.72 16.44
N VAL A 37 29.46 -7.88 16.38
CA VAL A 37 29.36 -6.55 15.75
C VAL A 37 29.16 -6.66 14.23
N LYS A 38 29.87 -7.58 13.57
CA LYS A 38 29.72 -7.81 12.12
C LYS A 38 28.34 -8.39 11.76
N ASP A 39 27.84 -9.31 12.57
CA ASP A 39 26.51 -9.88 12.41
C ASP A 39 25.43 -8.81 12.59
N ALA A 40 25.60 -7.94 13.59
CA ALA A 40 24.69 -6.81 13.84
C ALA A 40 24.70 -5.79 12.68
N ILE A 41 25.87 -5.48 12.13
CA ILE A 41 26.00 -4.62 10.93
C ILE A 41 25.25 -5.25 9.75
N SER A 42 25.52 -6.53 9.46
CA SER A 42 24.90 -7.25 8.34
C SER A 42 23.37 -7.30 8.46
N ALA A 43 22.85 -7.54 9.67
CA ALA A 43 21.42 -7.54 9.94
C ALA A 43 20.77 -6.15 9.71
N LEU A 44 21.41 -5.08 10.20
CA LEU A 44 20.93 -3.71 10.02
C LEU A 44 21.03 -3.23 8.57
N GLU A 45 22.05 -3.64 7.81
CA GLU A 45 22.14 -3.40 6.37
C GLU A 45 21.01 -4.10 5.62
N ALA A 46 20.68 -5.34 5.98
CA ALA A 46 19.57 -6.08 5.39
C ALA A 46 18.22 -5.39 5.67
N GLU A 47 18.00 -4.92 6.91
CA GLU A 47 16.81 -4.14 7.26
C GLU A 47 16.74 -2.79 6.53
N TYR A 48 17.88 -2.10 6.40
CA TYR A 48 17.98 -0.86 5.64
C TYR A 48 17.63 -1.08 4.16
N MET A 49 18.15 -2.14 3.56
CA MET A 49 17.86 -2.53 2.18
C MET A 49 16.40 -2.97 2.02
N ALA A 50 15.83 -3.68 2.99
CA ALA A 50 14.40 -4.03 3.01
C ALA A 50 13.51 -2.78 3.06
N ILE A 51 13.87 -1.77 3.86
CA ILE A 51 13.14 -0.49 3.91
C ILE A 51 13.30 0.29 2.62
N LEU A 52 14.50 0.33 2.03
CA LEU A 52 14.74 0.99 0.75
C LEU A 52 13.99 0.33 -0.41
N THR A 53 13.97 -1.00 -0.45
CA THR A 53 13.27 -1.78 -1.49
C THR A 53 11.75 -1.79 -1.29
N ALA A 54 11.26 -1.83 -0.06
CA ALA A 54 9.84 -1.61 0.26
C ALA A 54 9.39 -0.16 -0.02
N SER A 55 10.33 0.80 -0.08
CA SER A 55 10.09 2.21 -0.40
C SER A 55 10.45 2.60 -1.84
N GLY A 56 10.70 1.63 -2.73
CA GLY A 56 11.02 1.87 -4.14
C GLY A 56 9.78 2.08 -5.05
N PRO A 57 9.96 2.61 -6.27
CA PRO A 57 8.88 2.96 -7.22
C PRO A 57 7.92 1.81 -7.58
N ALA A 58 8.28 0.56 -7.31
CA ALA A 58 7.38 -0.58 -7.42
C ALA A 58 6.18 -0.51 -6.45
N SER A 59 6.35 0.08 -5.27
CA SER A 59 5.27 0.32 -4.30
C SER A 59 4.32 1.42 -4.79
N TYR A 60 4.85 2.53 -5.30
CA TYR A 60 4.02 3.62 -5.82
C TYR A 60 3.30 3.21 -7.10
N LEU A 61 3.97 2.56 -8.06
CA LEU A 61 3.32 2.02 -9.27
C LEU A 61 2.23 1.01 -8.92
N LYS A 62 2.50 0.07 -8.00
CA LYS A 62 1.50 -0.90 -7.55
C LYS A 62 0.30 -0.22 -6.89
N VAL A 63 0.52 0.75 -6.01
CA VAL A 63 -0.56 1.54 -5.41
C VAL A 63 -1.32 2.36 -6.46
N THR A 64 -0.62 2.93 -7.44
CA THR A 64 -1.24 3.71 -8.52
C THR A 64 -2.07 2.80 -9.43
N ASP A 65 -1.60 1.59 -9.71
CA ASP A 65 -2.32 0.59 -10.52
C ASP A 65 -3.50 0.00 -9.74
N GLU A 66 -3.37 -0.22 -8.44
CA GLU A 66 -4.50 -0.55 -7.55
C GLU A 66 -5.55 0.58 -7.55
N PHE A 67 -5.14 1.86 -7.51
CA PHE A 67 -6.06 2.99 -7.64
C PHE A 67 -6.72 3.09 -9.02
N LYS A 68 -5.99 2.80 -10.10
CA LYS A 68 -6.57 2.75 -11.46
C LYS A 68 -7.60 1.62 -11.58
N ASN A 69 -7.29 0.44 -11.04
CA ASN A 69 -8.20 -0.70 -11.04
C ASN A 69 -9.44 -0.40 -10.20
N ALA A 70 -9.27 0.13 -8.99
CA ALA A 70 -10.38 0.53 -8.12
C ALA A 70 -11.26 1.62 -8.77
N LYS A 71 -10.65 2.56 -9.53
CA LYS A 71 -11.40 3.54 -10.32
C LYS A 71 -12.21 2.88 -11.44
N SER A 72 -11.61 1.95 -12.18
CA SER A 72 -12.30 1.21 -13.24
C SER A 72 -13.48 0.39 -12.70
N GLU A 73 -13.31 -0.24 -11.54
CA GLU A 73 -14.38 -0.97 -10.83
C GLU A 73 -15.49 -0.01 -10.38
N LEU A 74 -15.14 1.16 -9.84
CA LEU A 74 -16.12 2.18 -9.45
C LEU A 74 -16.92 2.70 -10.65
N ASP A 75 -16.25 2.98 -11.77
CA ASP A 75 -16.90 3.43 -13.01
C ASP A 75 -17.87 2.36 -13.54
N THR A 76 -17.51 1.07 -13.41
CA THR A 76 -18.39 -0.06 -13.75
C THR A 76 -19.63 -0.09 -12.85
N ILE A 77 -19.46 0.04 -11.52
CA ILE A 77 -20.58 0.08 -10.56
C ILE A 77 -21.52 1.26 -10.85
N VAL A 78 -20.99 2.42 -11.26
CA VAL A 78 -21.80 3.59 -11.63
C VAL A 78 -22.61 3.31 -12.90
N ALA A 79 -22.00 2.68 -13.91
CA ALA A 79 -22.69 2.28 -15.13
C ALA A 79 -23.82 1.27 -14.84
N GLU A 80 -23.55 0.27 -14.01
CA GLU A 80 -24.55 -0.72 -13.57
C GLU A 80 -25.72 -0.07 -12.82
N ARG A 81 -25.44 0.83 -11.88
CA ARG A 81 -26.49 1.59 -11.16
C ARG A 81 -27.36 2.40 -12.12
N THR A 82 -26.77 2.99 -13.14
CA THR A 82 -27.51 3.75 -14.17
C THR A 82 -28.41 2.84 -15.00
N ALA A 83 -27.90 1.66 -15.40
CA ALA A 83 -28.69 0.66 -16.12
C ALA A 83 -29.88 0.13 -15.29
N ILE A 84 -29.66 -0.10 -14.00
CA ILE A 84 -30.71 -0.50 -13.05
C ILE A 84 -31.77 0.60 -12.91
N ALA A 85 -31.35 1.86 -12.74
CA ALA A 85 -32.28 2.99 -12.66
C ALA A 85 -33.15 3.11 -13.92
N ASN A 86 -32.56 2.94 -15.10
CA ASN A 86 -33.29 2.94 -16.37
C ASN A 86 -34.29 1.77 -16.46
N SER A 87 -33.92 0.61 -15.95
CA SER A 87 -34.81 -0.55 -15.87
C SER A 87 -36.00 -0.28 -14.95
N PHE A 88 -35.79 0.35 -13.79
CA PHE A 88 -36.88 0.75 -12.89
C PHE A 88 -37.81 1.77 -13.51
N VAL A 89 -37.28 2.79 -14.20
CA VAL A 89 -38.10 3.78 -14.93
C VAL A 89 -38.95 3.09 -15.99
N THR A 90 -38.38 2.12 -16.70
CA THR A 90 -39.10 1.35 -17.73
C THR A 90 -40.20 0.49 -17.11
N ALA A 91 -39.89 -0.23 -16.03
CA ALA A 91 -40.88 -1.03 -15.30
C ALA A 91 -42.03 -0.17 -14.75
N ALA A 92 -41.71 1.01 -14.19
CA ALA A 92 -42.71 1.95 -13.71
C ALA A 92 -43.64 2.46 -14.82
N LYS A 93 -43.10 2.73 -16.02
CA LYS A 93 -43.91 3.09 -17.21
C LYS A 93 -44.85 1.96 -17.61
N ILE A 94 -44.36 0.72 -17.66
CA ILE A 94 -45.19 -0.45 -17.98
C ILE A 94 -46.32 -0.62 -16.97
N LEU A 95 -46.02 -0.54 -15.67
CA LEU A 95 -47.01 -0.59 -14.59
C LEU A 95 -48.04 0.53 -14.70
N GLY A 96 -47.60 1.75 -15.02
CA GLY A 96 -48.49 2.89 -15.26
C GLY A 96 -49.45 2.62 -16.43
N SER A 97 -48.93 2.12 -17.56
CA SER A 97 -49.74 1.77 -18.72
C SER A 97 -50.76 0.67 -18.42
N ILE A 98 -50.36 -0.40 -17.71
CA ILE A 98 -51.27 -1.48 -17.30
C ILE A 98 -52.36 -0.95 -16.38
N THR A 99 -52.00 -0.12 -15.39
CA THR A 99 -52.96 0.50 -14.46
C THR A 99 -53.97 1.37 -15.21
N GLN A 100 -53.52 2.12 -16.22
CA GLN A 100 -54.40 2.94 -17.05
C GLN A 100 -55.38 2.09 -17.86
N VAL A 101 -54.92 0.98 -18.44
CA VAL A 101 -55.80 0.04 -19.16
C VAL A 101 -56.84 -0.57 -18.23
N LEU A 102 -56.44 -1.00 -17.03
CA LEU A 102 -57.37 -1.58 -16.04
C LEU A 102 -58.44 -0.59 -15.54
N LYS A 103 -58.16 0.72 -15.55
CA LYS A 103 -59.14 1.76 -15.19
C LYS A 103 -60.18 2.04 -16.28
N LEU A 104 -59.98 1.53 -17.50
CA LEU A 104 -60.89 1.70 -18.63
C LEU A 104 -61.89 0.55 -18.77
N PHE A 105 -61.75 -0.49 -17.95
CA PHE A 105 -62.70 -1.59 -17.77
C PHE A 105 -63.50 -1.38 -16.47
#